data_AF-A0A0F9BQZ0-F1
#
_entry.id   AF-A0A0F9BQZ0-F1
#
_cell.length_a   1.000
_cell.length_b   1.000
_cell.length_c   1.000
_cell.angle_alpha   90.00
_cell.angle_beta   90.00
_cell.angle_gamma   90.00
#
_symmetry.space_group_name_H-M   'P 1'
#
loop_
_entity.id
_entity.type
_entity.pdbx_description
1 polymer ?
#
loop_
_entity_poly.entity_id
_entity_poly.type
_entity_poly.pdbx_seq_one_letter_code
_entity_poly.pdbx_strand_id
1 'polypeptide(L)'
;KGDLIPPAYHARKRIRAGEKDLAERMALRDRSAGPVVLPVAALRKGVNVLAVEAHRSNYHPEAVKWKLGRGNKGVWFPLAVNDIQLKATGGGVAPNLVRPKGVQVWNVDIHDRMGWSDFADPGATLGAIRIVAARNGRYSGAVAVASAGGLKNLRGTMGDLSGPGGAKIPSSGVKVRYLVPSRIGQFRSNYDTWAIDGLVSKAPSETLVSAGPRVRKRTNAPLPVKPVDGAVAPVWVTVSVPADAPAGEYKGTLTIAAEEAPPVEVPVELSVIGWRAPSPQQFRTRVTLYQSPTSVAREYGTPEWSEKHWRLIERSFAMLGEVGCDLVNIDLVDRKGLGRLEDEGIGEASRRRSKRPRH
;
A
#
# COMPACT_ATOMS: atom_id res chain seq x y z
N LYS A 1 -10.10 -36.47 -35.81
CA LYS A 1 -8.85 -35.70 -36.03
C LYS A 1 -9.13 -34.26 -35.66
N GLY A 2 -8.95 -33.92 -34.39
CA GLY A 2 -9.10 -32.55 -33.90
C GLY A 2 -7.79 -32.18 -33.23
N ASP A 3 -7.05 -31.26 -33.84
CA ASP A 3 -5.85 -30.72 -33.21
C ASP A 3 -6.29 -29.83 -32.05
N LEU A 4 -6.32 -30.42 -30.86
CA LEU A 4 -6.56 -29.72 -29.61
C LEU A 4 -5.30 -28.91 -29.26
N ILE A 5 -5.49 -27.59 -29.28
CA ILE A 5 -4.67 -26.54 -28.67
C ILE A 5 -3.35 -26.24 -29.42
N PRO A 6 -3.29 -25.12 -30.18
CA PRO A 6 -2.05 -24.59 -30.74
C PRO A 6 -0.98 -24.38 -29.65
N PRO A 7 0.32 -24.53 -29.96
CA PRO A 7 1.38 -24.55 -28.97
C PRO A 7 1.43 -23.26 -28.13
N ALA A 8 1.59 -23.45 -26.82
CA ALA A 8 1.89 -22.45 -25.78
C ALA A 8 1.29 -21.04 -26.02
N TYR A 9 -0.03 -20.93 -25.84
CA TYR A 9 -0.68 -19.63 -25.68
C TYR A 9 -0.09 -18.89 -24.47
N HIS A 10 0.47 -17.70 -24.70
CA HIS A 10 0.96 -16.82 -23.63
C HIS A 10 -0.09 -15.75 -23.33
N ALA A 11 -0.45 -15.58 -22.05
CA ALA A 11 -1.41 -14.56 -21.59
C ALA A 11 -1.03 -13.10 -21.92
N ARG A 12 0.19 -12.85 -22.43
CA ARG A 12 0.68 -11.54 -22.90
C ARG A 12 0.85 -11.44 -24.42
N LYS A 13 0.46 -12.46 -25.20
CA LYS A 13 0.56 -12.43 -26.66
C LYS A 13 -0.42 -11.36 -27.17
N ARG A 14 0.12 -10.32 -27.83
CA ARG A 14 -0.70 -9.32 -28.53
C ARG A 14 -1.36 -9.99 -29.72
N ILE A 15 -2.68 -9.88 -29.82
CA ILE A 15 -3.45 -10.29 -31.01
C ILE A 15 -2.99 -9.39 -32.17
N ARG A 16 -2.40 -9.98 -33.20
CA ARG A 16 -2.04 -9.26 -34.42
C ARG A 16 -3.25 -9.14 -35.33
N ALA A 17 -3.26 -8.13 -36.20
CA ALA A 17 -4.29 -8.01 -37.24
C ALA A 17 -4.31 -9.31 -38.08
N GLY A 18 -5.49 -9.93 -38.22
CA GLY A 18 -5.67 -11.20 -38.93
C GLY A 18 -5.74 -12.46 -38.06
N GLU A 19 -5.38 -12.41 -36.77
CA GLU A 19 -5.46 -13.58 -35.86
C GLU A 19 -6.89 -13.77 -35.27
N LYS A 20 -7.89 -14.01 -36.13
CA LYS A 20 -9.32 -14.13 -35.71
C LYS A 20 -9.56 -15.25 -34.69
N ASP A 21 -9.05 -16.46 -34.94
CA ASP A 21 -9.16 -17.61 -34.01
C ASP A 21 -8.61 -17.30 -32.61
N LEU A 22 -7.47 -16.61 -32.54
CA LEU A 22 -6.87 -16.23 -31.27
C LEU A 22 -7.75 -15.23 -30.52
N ALA A 23 -8.34 -14.27 -31.24
CA ALA A 23 -9.24 -13.29 -30.66
C ALA A 23 -10.50 -13.93 -30.09
N GLU A 24 -11.12 -14.87 -30.82
CA GLU A 24 -12.30 -15.61 -30.37
C GLU A 24 -12.00 -16.45 -29.13
N ARG A 25 -10.89 -17.21 -29.12
CA ARG A 25 -10.48 -17.99 -27.94
C ARG A 25 -10.14 -17.11 -26.74
N MET A 26 -9.58 -15.92 -26.95
CA MET A 26 -9.34 -14.97 -25.86
C MET A 26 -10.64 -14.41 -25.29
N ALA A 27 -11.63 -14.12 -26.12
CA ALA A 27 -12.94 -13.63 -25.68
C ALA A 27 -13.66 -14.65 -24.78
N LEU A 28 -13.48 -15.97 -25.00
CA LEU A 28 -14.04 -17.02 -24.14
C LEU A 28 -13.52 -17.00 -22.69
N ARG A 29 -12.41 -16.30 -22.40
CA ARG A 29 -11.88 -16.15 -21.04
C ARG A 29 -12.69 -15.17 -20.20
N ASP A 30 -13.29 -14.19 -20.87
CA ASP A 30 -14.06 -13.15 -20.23
C ASP A 30 -15.51 -13.60 -20.15
N ARG A 31 -16.01 -13.76 -18.93
CA ARG A 31 -17.40 -14.09 -18.67
C ARG A 31 -18.10 -12.82 -18.20
N SER A 32 -19.32 -12.61 -18.68
CA SER A 32 -20.17 -11.49 -18.27
C SER A 32 -21.52 -12.03 -17.83
N ALA A 33 -22.03 -11.52 -16.72
CA ALA A 33 -23.42 -11.73 -16.31
C ALA A 33 -24.40 -10.84 -17.10
N GLY A 34 -23.89 -10.01 -18.03
CA GLY A 34 -24.67 -8.96 -18.67
C GLY A 34 -25.13 -7.89 -17.67
N PRO A 35 -26.10 -7.05 -18.07
CA PRO A 35 -26.77 -6.14 -17.15
C PRO A 35 -27.58 -6.94 -16.11
N VAL A 36 -27.26 -6.76 -14.83
CA VAL A 36 -28.06 -7.29 -13.73
C VAL A 36 -28.91 -6.15 -13.17
N VAL A 37 -30.23 -6.28 -13.27
CA VAL A 37 -31.16 -5.27 -12.73
C VAL A 37 -31.22 -5.43 -11.20
N LEU A 38 -30.86 -4.38 -10.48
CA LEU A 38 -30.97 -4.37 -9.03
C LEU A 38 -32.43 -4.19 -8.60
N PRO A 39 -32.92 -4.95 -7.61
CA PRO A 39 -34.31 -4.85 -7.15
C PRO A 39 -34.52 -3.52 -6.41
N VAL A 40 -35.08 -2.52 -7.09
CA VAL A 40 -35.33 -1.17 -6.53
C VAL A 40 -36.18 -1.23 -5.25
N ALA A 41 -37.13 -2.16 -5.18
CA ALA A 41 -37.97 -2.36 -3.99
C ALA A 41 -37.19 -2.84 -2.74
N ALA A 42 -35.98 -3.37 -2.91
CA ALA A 42 -35.12 -3.77 -1.81
C ALA A 42 -34.26 -2.61 -1.27
N LEU A 43 -34.20 -1.48 -1.98
CA LEU A 43 -33.47 -0.30 -1.53
C LEU A 43 -34.13 0.31 -0.30
N ARG A 44 -33.31 0.74 0.65
CA ARG A 44 -33.74 1.38 1.89
C ARG A 44 -33.26 2.81 1.94
N LYS A 45 -33.93 3.64 2.74
CA LYS A 45 -33.45 4.99 3.06
C LYS A 45 -32.09 4.87 3.76
N GLY A 46 -31.09 5.60 3.28
CA GLY A 46 -29.72 5.57 3.79
C GLY A 46 -28.75 4.83 2.86
N VAL A 47 -27.70 4.25 3.43
CA VAL A 47 -26.65 3.54 2.69
C VAL A 47 -27.14 2.16 2.27
N ASN A 48 -26.98 1.83 0.98
CA ASN A 48 -27.23 0.50 0.43
C ASN A 48 -25.90 -0.05 -0.09
N VAL A 49 -25.59 -1.31 0.22
CA VAL A 49 -24.30 -1.94 -0.13
C VAL A 49 -24.53 -3.02 -1.18
N LEU A 50 -23.83 -2.91 -2.32
CA LEU A 50 -23.72 -3.98 -3.30
C LEU A 50 -22.40 -4.72 -3.08
N ALA A 51 -22.47 -5.95 -2.58
CA ALA A 51 -21.32 -6.84 -2.49
C ALA A 51 -21.22 -7.71 -3.73
N VAL A 52 -20.03 -7.80 -4.32
CA VAL A 52 -19.74 -8.70 -5.44
C VAL A 52 -18.69 -9.69 -4.98
N GLU A 53 -19.06 -10.97 -4.91
CA GLU A 53 -18.14 -12.06 -4.63
C GLU A 53 -17.71 -12.73 -5.93
N ALA A 54 -16.41 -12.97 -6.06
CA ALA A 54 -15.83 -13.59 -7.23
C ALA A 54 -15.09 -14.86 -6.81
N HIS A 55 -15.62 -16.02 -7.20
CA HIS A 55 -15.01 -17.31 -6.86
C HIS A 55 -13.97 -17.71 -7.90
N ARG A 56 -12.72 -17.87 -7.44
CA ARG A 56 -11.65 -18.40 -8.30
C ARG A 56 -11.91 -19.86 -8.64
N SER A 57 -11.60 -20.26 -9.88
CA SER A 57 -11.53 -21.67 -10.21
C SER A 57 -10.28 -22.33 -9.61
N ASN A 58 -10.23 -23.66 -9.63
CA ASN A 58 -9.00 -24.40 -9.37
C ASN A 58 -7.97 -24.09 -10.46
N TYR A 59 -6.69 -24.08 -10.09
CA TYR A 59 -5.61 -23.99 -11.08
C TYR A 59 -5.70 -25.18 -12.03
N HIS A 60 -5.88 -24.91 -13.32
CA HIS A 60 -5.87 -25.97 -14.33
C HIS A 60 -4.46 -26.58 -14.37
N PRO A 61 -4.29 -27.92 -14.31
CA PRO A 61 -2.97 -28.55 -14.28
C PRO A 61 -2.04 -28.11 -15.43
N GLU A 62 -2.61 -27.85 -16.62
CA GLU A 62 -1.85 -27.32 -17.76
C GLU A 62 -1.25 -25.93 -17.51
N ALA A 63 -1.90 -25.07 -16.72
CA ALA A 63 -1.38 -23.74 -16.42
C ALA A 63 -0.05 -23.79 -15.64
N VAL A 64 0.18 -24.86 -14.85
CA VAL A 64 1.43 -25.09 -14.11
C VAL A 64 2.62 -25.32 -15.04
N LYS A 65 2.35 -25.81 -16.26
CA LYS A 65 3.37 -26.09 -17.29
C LYS A 65 3.74 -24.85 -18.10
N TRP A 66 2.95 -23.78 -18.03
CA TRP A 66 3.20 -22.56 -18.81
C TRP A 66 4.50 -21.90 -18.35
N LYS A 67 5.31 -21.40 -19.29
CA LYS A 67 6.56 -20.66 -19.02
C LYS A 67 6.44 -19.26 -19.64
N LEU A 68 6.80 -18.21 -18.91
CA LEU A 68 6.85 -16.82 -19.37
C LEU A 68 8.19 -16.46 -20.06
N GLY A 69 8.99 -17.47 -20.42
CA GLY A 69 10.37 -17.29 -20.86
C GLY A 69 11.32 -16.92 -19.71
N ARG A 70 12.64 -17.09 -19.94
CA ARG A 70 13.72 -16.82 -18.96
C ARG A 70 13.49 -17.44 -17.58
N GLY A 71 13.09 -18.72 -17.53
CA GLY A 71 12.96 -19.47 -16.26
C GLY A 71 11.73 -19.11 -15.40
N ASN A 72 10.96 -18.08 -15.75
CA ASN A 72 9.75 -17.73 -15.01
C ASN A 72 8.57 -18.62 -15.42
N LYS A 73 7.88 -19.22 -14.43
CA LYS A 73 6.60 -19.90 -14.66
C LYS A 73 5.56 -18.89 -15.14
N GLY A 74 4.76 -19.30 -16.11
CA GLY A 74 3.65 -18.52 -16.63
C GLY A 74 2.58 -18.36 -15.57
N VAL A 75 2.24 -17.12 -15.25
CA VAL A 75 1.17 -16.83 -14.30
C VAL A 75 -0.14 -16.83 -15.07
N TRP A 76 -0.92 -17.90 -14.94
CA TRP A 76 -2.34 -17.87 -15.24
C TRP A 76 -3.07 -17.33 -14.01
N PHE A 77 -3.84 -16.25 -14.20
CA PHE A 77 -4.71 -15.72 -13.15
C PHE A 77 -6.07 -16.42 -13.29
N PRO A 78 -6.44 -17.33 -12.36
CA PRO A 78 -7.70 -18.09 -12.45
C PRO A 78 -8.93 -17.21 -12.15
N LEU A 79 -8.69 -15.99 -11.69
CA LEU A 79 -9.71 -14.99 -11.42
C LEU A 79 -9.17 -13.59 -11.69
N ALA A 80 -9.95 -12.80 -12.40
CA ALA A 80 -9.80 -11.36 -12.51
C ALA A 80 -11.20 -10.75 -12.68
N VAL A 81 -11.44 -9.63 -12.02
CA VAL A 81 -12.58 -8.77 -12.32
C VAL A 81 -12.10 -7.76 -13.35
N ASN A 82 -12.57 -7.88 -14.58
CA ASN A 82 -12.12 -7.02 -15.68
C ASN A 82 -12.86 -5.67 -15.72
N ASP A 83 -14.17 -5.66 -15.41
CA ASP A 83 -15.02 -4.48 -15.39
C ASP A 83 -16.23 -4.73 -14.49
N ILE A 84 -16.61 -3.72 -13.69
CA ILE A 84 -17.87 -3.64 -12.94
C ILE A 84 -18.36 -2.21 -13.06
N GLN A 85 -19.63 -2.04 -13.44
CA GLN A 85 -20.27 -0.73 -13.57
C GLN A 85 -21.63 -0.74 -12.91
N LEU A 86 -21.83 0.18 -11.97
CA LEU A 86 -23.16 0.50 -11.44
C LEU A 86 -23.75 1.64 -12.27
N LYS A 87 -24.88 1.39 -12.93
CA LYS A 87 -25.57 2.36 -13.78
C LYS A 87 -26.96 2.66 -13.24
N ALA A 88 -27.34 3.92 -13.26
CA ALA A 88 -28.68 4.38 -12.89
C ALA A 88 -29.08 5.54 -13.81
N THR A 89 -30.38 5.69 -14.02
CA THR A 89 -30.99 6.77 -14.80
C THR A 89 -32.10 7.43 -13.99
N GLY A 90 -32.27 8.75 -14.14
CA GLY A 90 -33.33 9.51 -13.46
C GLY A 90 -32.80 10.52 -12.45
N GLY A 91 -33.71 11.33 -11.90
CA GLY A 91 -33.38 12.28 -10.83
C GLY A 91 -33.13 11.56 -9.50
N GLY A 92 -32.18 12.05 -8.71
CA GLY A 92 -31.91 11.54 -7.35
C GLY A 92 -30.76 10.54 -7.23
N VAL A 93 -30.00 10.30 -8.31
CA VAL A 93 -28.75 9.50 -8.26
C VAL A 93 -27.56 10.38 -8.65
N ALA A 94 -26.53 10.39 -7.80
CA ALA A 94 -25.28 11.09 -8.06
C ALA A 94 -24.12 10.08 -8.22
N PRO A 95 -23.36 10.11 -9.33
CA PRO A 95 -22.20 9.24 -9.49
C PRO A 95 -21.07 9.64 -8.53
N ASN A 96 -20.39 8.66 -7.93
CA ASN A 96 -19.17 8.86 -7.13
C ASN A 96 -17.89 8.87 -7.98
N LEU A 97 -17.97 9.34 -9.22
CA LEU A 97 -16.85 9.32 -10.19
C LEU A 97 -15.93 10.55 -10.08
N VAL A 98 -16.23 11.49 -9.19
CA VAL A 98 -15.50 12.73 -9.00
C VAL A 98 -15.18 12.87 -7.51
N ARG A 99 -13.97 13.33 -7.21
CA ARG A 99 -13.54 13.61 -5.84
C ARG A 99 -14.48 14.66 -5.20
N PRO A 100 -15.04 14.40 -4.02
CA PRO A 100 -15.80 15.39 -3.28
C PRO A 100 -15.01 16.69 -3.03
N LYS A 101 -15.71 17.83 -2.96
CA LYS A 101 -15.09 19.10 -2.58
C LYS A 101 -14.69 19.09 -1.10
N GLY A 102 -13.63 19.83 -0.77
CA GLY A 102 -13.12 19.95 0.60
C GLY A 102 -12.23 18.78 1.05
N VAL A 103 -11.79 18.84 2.30
CA VAL A 103 -11.00 17.79 2.94
C VAL A 103 -11.90 16.61 3.30
N GLN A 104 -11.41 15.42 3.02
CA GLN A 104 -12.08 14.15 3.31
C GLN A 104 -11.21 13.33 4.24
N VAL A 105 -11.84 12.64 5.18
CA VAL A 105 -11.20 11.68 6.07
C VAL A 105 -12.00 10.39 6.05
N TRP A 106 -11.35 9.25 5.78
CA TRP A 106 -12.01 7.94 5.77
C TRP A 106 -11.09 6.83 6.26
N ASN A 107 -11.69 5.74 6.75
CA ASN A 107 -10.96 4.55 7.19
C ASN A 107 -10.33 3.83 6.00
N VAL A 108 -9.11 3.32 6.21
CA VAL A 108 -8.41 2.52 5.20
C VAL A 108 -7.93 1.21 5.80
N ASP A 109 -7.95 0.16 4.99
CA ASP A 109 -7.28 -1.09 5.33
C ASP A 109 -5.77 -0.90 5.16
N ILE A 110 -5.00 -1.22 6.19
CA ILE A 110 -3.54 -1.14 6.18
C ILE A 110 -2.88 -2.15 5.23
N HIS A 111 -3.65 -3.12 4.73
CA HIS A 111 -3.23 -4.11 3.75
C HIS A 111 -3.48 -3.66 2.30
N ASP A 112 -4.29 -2.62 2.11
CA ASP A 112 -4.54 -2.05 0.80
C ASP A 112 -3.46 -1.04 0.41
N ARG A 113 -3.27 -0.90 -0.91
CA ARG A 113 -2.41 0.14 -1.47
C ARG A 113 -3.24 1.36 -1.78
N MET A 114 -2.76 2.49 -1.32
CA MET A 114 -3.34 3.78 -1.65
C MET A 114 -2.57 4.47 -2.75
N GLY A 115 -3.30 5.18 -3.61
CA GLY A 115 -2.78 6.05 -4.64
C GLY A 115 -3.52 7.38 -4.72
N TRP A 116 -3.04 8.24 -5.61
CA TRP A 116 -3.48 9.63 -5.74
C TRP A 116 -4.93 9.79 -6.20
N SER A 117 -5.50 8.75 -6.81
CA SER A 117 -6.89 8.75 -7.27
C SER A 117 -7.88 8.34 -6.20
N ASP A 118 -7.43 7.91 -5.03
CA ASP A 118 -8.34 7.45 -3.97
C ASP A 118 -8.97 8.65 -3.25
N PHE A 119 -10.25 8.52 -2.96
CA PHE A 119 -11.05 9.48 -2.20
C PHE A 119 -12.12 8.73 -1.39
N ALA A 120 -12.66 9.39 -0.37
CA ALA A 120 -13.74 8.82 0.41
C ALA A 120 -14.98 8.60 -0.48
N ASP A 121 -15.61 7.44 -0.36
CA ASP A 121 -16.93 7.27 -0.96
C ASP A 121 -17.90 8.29 -0.33
N PRO A 122 -18.63 9.11 -1.10
CA PRO A 122 -19.56 10.10 -0.57
C PRO A 122 -20.61 9.53 0.41
N GLY A 123 -20.92 8.24 0.30
CA GLY A 123 -21.85 7.54 1.20
C GLY A 123 -21.20 6.89 2.41
N ALA A 124 -19.86 6.84 2.49
CA ALA A 124 -19.15 6.23 3.60
C ALA A 124 -19.12 7.17 4.81
N THR A 125 -19.50 6.65 5.97
CA THR A 125 -19.33 7.32 7.26
C THR A 125 -17.96 7.01 7.83
N LEU A 126 -17.28 8.03 8.34
CA LEU A 126 -16.05 7.85 9.11
C LEU A 126 -16.35 7.05 10.39
N GLY A 127 -15.76 5.87 10.50
CA GLY A 127 -15.84 5.00 11.66
C GLY A 127 -14.55 5.00 12.49
N ALA A 128 -14.52 4.17 13.53
CA ALA A 128 -13.33 3.99 14.34
C ALA A 128 -12.20 3.28 13.57
N ILE A 129 -10.95 3.70 13.79
CA ILE A 129 -9.79 2.86 13.49
C ILE A 129 -9.82 1.70 14.49
N ARG A 130 -10.04 0.48 13.98
CA ARG A 130 -10.07 -0.73 14.80
C ARG A 130 -8.77 -1.51 14.70
N ILE A 131 -8.19 -1.81 15.86
CA ILE A 131 -6.91 -2.51 15.97
C ILE A 131 -7.08 -3.68 16.93
N VAL A 132 -6.73 -4.89 16.50
CA VAL A 132 -6.64 -6.07 17.38
C VAL A 132 -5.19 -6.28 17.74
N ALA A 133 -4.90 -6.41 19.03
CA ALA A 133 -3.53 -6.43 19.54
C ALA A 133 -3.33 -7.47 20.63
N ALA A 134 -2.15 -8.10 20.64
CA ALA A 134 -1.68 -8.83 21.81
C ALA A 134 -0.85 -7.91 22.71
N ARG A 135 -0.69 -8.32 23.98
CA ARG A 135 0.21 -7.65 24.92
C ARG A 135 1.66 -7.80 24.46
N ASN A 136 2.52 -6.83 24.76
CA ASN A 136 3.93 -6.80 24.35
C ASN A 136 4.16 -6.75 22.81
N GLY A 137 3.17 -6.29 22.05
CA GLY A 137 3.25 -6.20 20.59
C GLY A 137 3.06 -4.77 20.06
N ARG A 138 3.20 -4.61 18.75
CA ARG A 138 3.00 -3.33 18.04
C ARG A 138 2.05 -3.51 16.88
N TYR A 139 0.98 -2.73 16.88
CA TYR A 139 -0.13 -2.91 15.95
C TYR A 139 -0.52 -1.58 15.35
N SER A 140 -1.07 -1.61 14.14
CA SER A 140 -1.37 -0.39 13.41
C SER A 140 -2.78 -0.38 12.86
N GLY A 141 -3.27 0.82 12.64
CA GLY A 141 -4.44 1.12 11.82
C GLY A 141 -4.21 2.46 11.11
N ALA A 142 -5.08 2.83 10.20
CA ALA A 142 -4.91 4.07 9.45
C ALA A 142 -6.25 4.68 9.02
N VAL A 143 -6.18 5.96 8.72
CA VAL A 143 -7.17 6.70 7.93
C VAL A 143 -6.44 7.39 6.79
N ALA A 144 -7.17 7.75 5.75
CA ALA A 144 -6.68 8.62 4.70
C ALA A 144 -7.26 10.01 4.84
N VAL A 145 -6.43 11.00 4.52
CA VAL A 145 -6.83 12.40 4.36
C VAL A 145 -6.64 12.76 2.90
N ALA A 146 -7.65 13.34 2.27
CA ALA A 146 -7.51 13.78 0.89
C ALA A 146 -8.27 15.08 0.59
N SER A 147 -7.82 15.77 -0.46
CA SER A 147 -8.46 16.98 -0.96
C SER A 147 -8.28 17.09 -2.48
N ALA A 148 -9.16 17.85 -3.12
CA ALA A 148 -8.98 18.25 -4.52
C ALA A 148 -7.84 19.29 -4.68
N GLY A 149 -7.53 20.03 -3.61
CA GLY A 149 -6.37 20.92 -3.52
C GLY A 149 -5.22 20.28 -2.73
N GLY A 150 -4.15 21.06 -2.52
CA GLY A 150 -3.08 20.67 -1.58
C GLY A 150 -3.59 20.53 -0.15
N LEU A 151 -2.82 19.83 0.69
CA LEU A 151 -3.06 19.74 2.14
C LEU A 151 -1.85 20.33 2.87
N LYS A 152 -2.03 21.47 3.53
CA LYS A 152 -0.96 22.19 4.24
C LYS A 152 -0.99 21.90 5.73
N ASN A 153 0.20 21.80 6.29
CA ASN A 153 0.43 21.63 7.74
C ASN A 153 -0.37 20.48 8.36
N LEU A 154 -0.55 19.40 7.58
CA LEU A 154 -1.25 18.20 8.02
C LEU A 154 -0.63 17.65 9.31
N ARG A 155 -1.45 17.42 10.33
CA ARG A 155 -1.00 16.90 11.62
C ARG A 155 -2.07 16.05 12.27
N GLY A 156 -1.71 14.82 12.60
CA GLY A 156 -2.41 13.95 13.53
C GLY A 156 -1.79 14.00 14.93
N THR A 157 -2.63 14.13 15.94
CA THR A 157 -2.28 14.05 17.36
C THR A 157 -3.16 13.03 18.05
N MET A 158 -2.62 12.31 19.04
CA MET A 158 -3.36 11.31 19.79
C MET A 158 -2.89 11.31 21.24
N GLY A 159 -3.85 11.28 22.17
CA GLY A 159 -3.61 11.19 23.60
C GLY A 159 -3.47 9.74 24.08
N ASP A 160 -3.63 9.55 25.39
CA ASP A 160 -3.67 8.23 26.00
C ASP A 160 -4.88 7.42 25.50
N LEU A 161 -4.70 6.10 25.46
CA LEU A 161 -5.80 5.16 25.29
C LEU A 161 -6.29 4.71 26.67
N SER A 162 -7.58 4.94 26.95
CA SER A 162 -8.22 4.55 28.21
C SER A 162 -8.82 3.16 28.09
N GLY A 163 -8.53 2.27 29.04
CA GLY A 163 -8.95 0.88 29.03
C GLY A 163 -9.64 0.41 30.32
N PRO A 164 -9.79 -0.91 30.50
CA PRO A 164 -10.54 -1.50 31.60
C PRO A 164 -9.96 -1.14 32.99
N GLY A 165 -10.85 -0.95 33.97
CA GLY A 165 -10.43 -0.69 35.36
C GLY A 165 -9.59 0.57 35.55
N GLY A 166 -9.68 1.55 34.64
CA GLY A 166 -8.85 2.77 34.67
C GLY A 166 -7.44 2.59 34.11
N ALA A 167 -7.11 1.43 33.54
CA ALA A 167 -5.85 1.20 32.88
C ALA A 167 -5.66 2.18 31.72
N LYS A 168 -4.40 2.55 31.45
CA LYS A 168 -4.04 3.43 30.33
C LYS A 168 -2.88 2.85 29.55
N ILE A 169 -2.96 2.99 28.22
CA ILE A 169 -1.76 2.93 27.37
C ILE A 169 -1.38 4.39 27.11
N PRO A 170 -0.22 4.86 27.62
CA PRO A 170 0.16 6.25 27.51
C PRO A 170 0.43 6.64 26.05
N SER A 171 0.19 7.92 25.74
CA SER A 171 0.48 8.51 24.42
C SER A 171 1.93 8.32 23.95
N SER A 172 2.89 8.13 24.87
CA SER A 172 4.28 7.78 24.53
C SER A 172 4.42 6.41 23.84
N GLY A 173 3.45 5.51 24.04
CA GLY A 173 3.33 4.23 23.34
C GLY A 173 2.66 4.34 21.97
N VAL A 174 2.18 5.53 21.58
CA VAL A 174 1.49 5.79 20.32
C VAL A 174 2.41 6.55 19.35
N LYS A 175 2.45 6.11 18.10
CA LYS A 175 3.16 6.80 17.01
C LYS A 175 2.17 7.16 15.92
N VAL A 176 2.05 8.44 15.61
CA VAL A 176 1.35 8.95 14.43
C VAL A 176 2.37 9.24 13.33
N ARG A 177 2.18 8.63 12.17
CA ARG A 177 3.09 8.70 11.01
C ARG A 177 2.29 8.94 9.74
N TYR A 178 2.97 9.28 8.66
CA TYR A 178 2.33 9.64 7.39
C TYR A 178 2.95 8.83 6.28
N LEU A 179 2.11 8.31 5.39
CA LEU A 179 2.60 7.73 4.17
C LEU A 179 2.86 8.84 3.16
N VAL A 180 4.03 8.80 2.54
CA VAL A 180 4.50 9.69 1.49
C VAL A 180 4.96 8.84 0.30
N PRO A 181 4.97 9.38 -0.92
CA PRO A 181 5.51 8.65 -2.07
C PRO A 181 6.97 8.24 -1.83
N SER A 182 7.28 6.95 -1.95
CA SER A 182 8.67 6.49 -1.99
C SER A 182 9.19 6.42 -3.42
N ARG A 183 10.51 6.57 -3.57
CA ARG A 183 11.19 6.38 -4.87
C ARG A 183 11.26 4.90 -5.25
N ILE A 184 11.18 3.96 -4.30
CA ILE A 184 11.39 2.52 -4.53
C ILE A 184 10.22 1.92 -5.34
N GLY A 185 8.98 2.34 -5.07
CA GLY A 185 7.80 1.91 -5.83
C GLY A 185 7.80 2.31 -7.30
N GLN A 186 8.61 3.31 -7.69
CA GLN A 186 8.64 3.85 -9.06
C GLN A 186 9.52 3.03 -10.03
N PHE A 187 10.53 2.31 -9.54
CA PHE A 187 11.60 1.76 -10.39
C PHE A 187 11.26 0.48 -11.18
N ARG A 188 10.15 -0.23 -10.89
CA ARG A 188 9.95 -1.60 -11.44
C ARG A 188 8.62 -1.88 -12.12
N SER A 189 7.63 -1.01 -12.03
CA SER A 189 6.36 -1.27 -12.70
C SER A 189 6.28 -0.53 -14.04
N ASN A 190 5.94 -1.27 -15.11
CA ASN A 190 5.48 -0.71 -16.40
C ASN A 190 4.11 -0.01 -16.28
N TYR A 191 3.66 0.16 -15.04
CA TYR A 191 2.51 0.90 -14.61
C TYR A 191 3.14 2.07 -13.82
N ASP A 192 2.93 3.32 -14.22
CA ASP A 192 3.41 4.50 -13.46
C ASP A 192 2.59 4.71 -12.18
N THR A 193 2.57 3.74 -11.27
CA THR A 193 1.30 3.37 -10.64
C THR A 193 1.44 3.13 -9.13
N TRP A 194 0.90 4.11 -8.41
CA TRP A 194 0.17 4.06 -7.12
C TRP A 194 0.90 4.32 -5.81
N ALA A 195 2.15 3.94 -5.57
CA ALA A 195 2.53 3.71 -4.18
C ALA A 195 2.84 5.00 -3.36
N ILE A 196 1.89 5.39 -2.49
CA ILE A 196 2.18 6.18 -1.29
C ILE A 196 2.62 5.17 -0.21
N ASP A 197 3.90 4.81 -0.18
CA ASP A 197 4.43 3.66 0.58
C ASP A 197 5.66 3.95 1.45
N GLY A 198 6.18 5.19 1.42
CA GLY A 198 7.22 5.64 2.34
C GLY A 198 6.58 6.09 3.66
N LEU A 199 7.06 5.62 4.81
CA LEU A 199 6.47 5.97 6.11
C LEU A 199 7.37 6.95 6.87
N VAL A 200 6.87 8.17 7.12
CA VAL A 200 7.61 9.24 7.79
C VAL A 200 6.96 9.67 9.11
N SER A 201 7.77 10.14 10.07
CA SER A 201 7.29 10.54 11.40
C SER A 201 6.71 11.95 11.46
N LYS A 202 6.92 12.76 10.42
CA LYS A 202 6.36 14.11 10.28
C LYS A 202 5.78 14.23 8.88
N ALA A 203 4.58 14.80 8.78
CA ALA A 203 4.01 15.13 7.49
C ALA A 203 4.92 16.12 6.75
N PRO A 204 4.96 16.10 5.42
CA PRO A 204 5.52 17.21 4.66
C PRO A 204 4.77 18.51 4.99
N SER A 205 5.42 19.66 4.78
CA SER A 205 4.77 20.98 4.97
C SER A 205 3.52 21.14 4.10
N GLU A 206 3.53 20.50 2.93
CA GLU A 206 2.39 20.42 2.03
C GLU A 206 2.36 19.06 1.32
N THR A 207 1.20 18.42 1.29
CA THR A 207 0.92 17.31 0.38
C THR A 207 0.34 17.89 -0.90
N LEU A 208 1.09 17.76 -2.00
CA LEU A 208 0.71 18.31 -3.30
C LEU A 208 -0.34 17.45 -4.00
N VAL A 209 -1.15 18.11 -4.82
CA VAL A 209 -2.03 17.43 -5.78
C VAL A 209 -1.17 16.65 -6.76
N SER A 210 -1.38 15.35 -6.81
CA SER A 210 -0.72 14.48 -7.77
C SER A 210 -1.73 13.98 -8.79
N ALA A 211 -1.28 13.92 -10.04
CA ALA A 211 -2.09 13.34 -11.09
C ALA A 211 -2.26 11.83 -10.84
N GLY A 212 -3.48 11.34 -11.00
CA GLY A 212 -3.73 9.90 -10.98
C GLY A 212 -2.88 9.18 -12.04
N PRO A 213 -2.58 7.88 -11.86
CA PRO A 213 -1.70 7.17 -12.78
C PRO A 213 -2.24 7.25 -14.21
N ARG A 214 -1.43 7.79 -15.12
CA ARG A 214 -1.74 7.73 -16.54
C ARG A 214 -1.57 6.27 -16.97
N VAL A 215 -2.68 5.59 -17.22
CA VAL A 215 -2.63 4.25 -17.80
C VAL A 215 -1.87 4.34 -19.11
N ARG A 216 -0.62 3.86 -19.13
CA ARG A 216 0.13 3.67 -20.37
C ARG A 216 -0.77 2.83 -21.27
N LYS A 217 -1.07 3.33 -22.48
CA LYS A 217 -1.91 2.72 -23.54
C LYS A 217 -1.47 1.29 -23.92
N ARG A 218 -1.45 0.36 -22.99
CA ARG A 218 -1.11 -1.06 -23.18
C ARG A 218 -2.36 -1.93 -23.17
N THR A 219 -3.45 -1.43 -22.59
CA THR A 219 -4.80 -1.99 -22.69
C THR A 219 -5.61 -1.10 -23.61
N ASN A 220 -6.12 -1.66 -24.71
CA ASN A 220 -7.10 -0.99 -25.58
C ASN A 220 -8.49 -0.89 -24.92
N ALA A 221 -8.62 -1.28 -23.65
CA ALA A 221 -9.84 -1.08 -22.89
C ALA A 221 -9.96 0.42 -22.59
N PRO A 222 -10.98 1.13 -23.12
CA PRO A 222 -11.29 2.46 -22.66
C PRO A 222 -11.66 2.34 -21.17
N LEU A 223 -10.79 2.79 -20.27
CA LEU A 223 -11.23 3.05 -18.92
C LEU A 223 -12.25 4.20 -19.03
N PRO A 224 -13.52 3.98 -18.67
CA PRO A 224 -14.58 4.96 -18.91
C PRO A 224 -14.44 6.20 -18.02
N VAL A 225 -13.49 6.20 -17.07
CA VAL A 225 -13.31 7.25 -16.07
C VAL A 225 -11.91 7.84 -16.18
N LYS A 226 -11.83 9.17 -16.31
CA LYS A 226 -10.56 9.90 -16.25
C LYS A 226 -9.97 9.75 -14.84
N PRO A 227 -8.64 9.62 -14.68
CA PRO A 227 -8.02 9.67 -13.36
C PRO A 227 -8.48 10.92 -12.60
N VAL A 228 -8.77 10.75 -11.31
CA VAL A 228 -9.25 11.83 -10.45
C VAL A 228 -8.08 12.33 -9.60
N ASP A 229 -7.53 13.48 -9.98
CA ASP A 229 -6.36 14.04 -9.31
C ASP A 229 -6.70 14.47 -7.87
N GLY A 230 -5.69 14.49 -7.00
CA GLY A 230 -5.86 14.95 -5.62
C GLY A 230 -4.57 14.88 -4.80
N ALA A 231 -4.58 15.59 -3.68
CA ALA A 231 -3.64 15.35 -2.60
C ALA A 231 -4.19 14.24 -1.72
N VAL A 232 -3.40 13.20 -1.46
CA VAL A 232 -3.77 12.06 -0.63
C VAL A 232 -2.63 11.80 0.37
N ALA A 233 -2.96 11.76 1.65
CA ALA A 233 -2.03 11.57 2.75
C ALA A 233 -2.61 10.57 3.76
N PRO A 234 -2.20 9.29 3.72
CA PRO A 234 -2.58 8.33 4.73
C PRO A 234 -1.90 8.65 6.07
N VAL A 235 -2.69 8.69 7.14
CA VAL A 235 -2.27 8.90 8.52
C VAL A 235 -2.29 7.56 9.24
N TRP A 236 -1.11 7.10 9.62
CA TRP A 236 -0.86 5.78 10.19
C TRP A 236 -0.67 5.88 11.71
N VAL A 237 -1.49 5.16 12.46
CA VAL A 237 -1.41 5.07 13.92
C VAL A 237 -0.79 3.73 14.27
N THR A 238 0.26 3.73 15.08
CA THR A 238 0.85 2.51 15.65
C THR A 238 0.81 2.58 17.17
N VAL A 239 0.25 1.55 17.78
CA VAL A 239 0.19 1.40 19.24
C VAL A 239 1.15 0.30 19.67
N SER A 240 2.05 0.63 20.59
CA SER A 240 2.89 -0.34 21.30
C SER A 240 2.17 -0.71 22.60
N VAL A 241 1.69 -1.94 22.69
CA VAL A 241 0.92 -2.41 23.84
C VAL A 241 1.88 -2.92 24.91
N PRO A 242 1.84 -2.37 26.14
CA PRO A 242 2.65 -2.87 27.26
C PRO A 242 2.45 -4.36 27.51
N ALA A 243 3.47 -5.01 28.06
CA ALA A 243 3.44 -6.45 28.31
C ALA A 243 2.44 -6.87 29.40
N ASP A 244 2.15 -5.95 30.30
CA ASP A 244 1.30 -6.06 31.48
C ASP A 244 -0.06 -5.36 31.30
N ALA A 245 -0.32 -4.77 30.13
CA ALA A 245 -1.61 -4.15 29.84
C ALA A 245 -2.75 -5.16 30.06
N PRO A 246 -3.79 -4.82 30.83
CA PRO A 246 -4.98 -5.65 30.95
C PRO A 246 -5.61 -5.98 29.59
N ALA A 247 -6.17 -7.17 29.45
CA ALA A 247 -6.96 -7.51 28.28
C ALA A 247 -8.30 -6.75 28.30
N GLY A 248 -8.79 -6.37 27.12
CA GLY A 248 -10.07 -5.69 26.94
C GLY A 248 -9.99 -4.52 25.96
N GLU A 249 -11.04 -3.72 25.94
CA GLU A 249 -11.21 -2.60 25.00
C GLU A 249 -10.57 -1.33 25.53
N TYR A 250 -9.75 -0.72 24.68
CA TYR A 250 -9.13 0.58 24.89
C TYR A 250 -9.67 1.58 23.87
N LYS A 251 -9.95 2.80 24.32
CA LYS A 251 -10.49 3.88 23.49
C LYS A 251 -9.61 5.13 23.55
N GLY A 252 -9.47 5.78 22.42
CA GLY A 252 -8.81 7.08 22.31
C GLY A 252 -9.28 7.81 21.05
N THR A 253 -8.73 9.00 20.82
CA THR A 253 -9.11 9.85 19.70
C THR A 253 -7.86 10.33 18.98
N LEU A 254 -7.82 10.10 17.67
CA LEU A 254 -6.87 10.72 16.75
C LEU A 254 -7.50 12.02 16.24
N THR A 255 -6.89 13.16 16.53
CA THR A 255 -7.30 14.46 15.98
C THR A 255 -6.45 14.79 14.77
N ILE A 256 -7.07 15.02 13.62
CA ILE A 256 -6.41 15.36 12.35
C ILE A 256 -6.71 16.83 12.04
N ALA A 257 -5.66 17.64 11.91
CA ALA A 257 -5.75 19.03 11.51
C ALA A 257 -5.03 19.27 10.18
N ALA A 258 -5.60 20.13 9.35
CA ALA A 258 -5.00 20.70 8.14
C ALA A 258 -5.51 22.15 8.01
N GLU A 259 -4.85 23.02 7.24
CA GLU A 259 -5.31 24.42 7.11
C GLU A 259 -6.64 24.53 6.37
N GLU A 260 -6.92 23.59 5.47
CA GLU A 260 -8.05 23.63 4.56
C GLU A 260 -9.37 23.21 5.20
N ALA A 261 -9.37 22.70 6.44
CA ALA A 261 -10.57 22.27 7.13
C ALA A 261 -10.43 22.31 8.67
N PRO A 262 -11.55 22.41 9.41
CA PRO A 262 -11.55 22.20 10.85
C PRO A 262 -10.97 20.84 11.24
N PRO A 263 -10.37 20.71 12.44
CA PRO A 263 -9.88 19.42 12.92
C PRO A 263 -10.97 18.34 12.92
N VAL A 264 -10.61 17.15 12.46
CA VAL A 264 -11.47 15.97 12.42
C VAL A 264 -11.03 15.01 13.50
N GLU A 265 -11.97 14.58 14.35
CA GLU A 265 -11.74 13.56 15.37
C GLU A 265 -12.08 12.18 14.82
N VAL A 266 -11.13 11.26 14.90
CA VAL A 266 -11.28 9.86 14.51
C VAL A 266 -11.19 8.98 15.76
N PRO A 267 -12.25 8.24 16.11
CA PRO A 267 -12.17 7.28 17.20
C PRO A 267 -11.14 6.18 16.91
N VAL A 268 -10.40 5.78 17.92
CA VAL A 268 -9.49 4.62 17.87
C VAL A 268 -9.96 3.61 18.90
N GLU A 269 -10.27 2.41 18.42
CA GLU A 269 -10.70 1.26 19.23
C GLU A 269 -9.61 0.18 19.15
N LEU A 270 -9.00 -0.13 20.29
CA LEU A 270 -7.97 -1.15 20.41
C LEU A 270 -8.47 -2.29 21.30
N SER A 271 -8.63 -3.47 20.71
CA SER A 271 -8.99 -4.69 21.44
C SER A 271 -7.73 -5.45 21.82
N VAL A 272 -7.36 -5.41 23.11
CA VAL A 272 -6.20 -6.14 23.66
C VAL A 272 -6.63 -7.54 24.06
N ILE A 273 -6.12 -8.56 23.37
CA ILE A 273 -6.44 -9.96 23.65
C ILE A 273 -5.66 -10.49 24.87
N GLY A 274 -6.18 -11.54 25.50
CA GLY A 274 -5.57 -12.21 26.67
C GLY A 274 -4.23 -12.91 26.40
N TRP A 275 -3.65 -12.79 25.20
CA TRP A 275 -2.36 -13.37 24.84
C TRP A 275 -1.23 -12.34 24.93
N ARG A 276 -0.02 -12.78 25.28
CA ARG A 276 1.19 -11.95 25.35
C ARG A 276 2.19 -12.44 24.30
N ALA A 277 2.57 -11.54 23.40
CA ALA A 277 3.61 -11.81 22.43
C ALA A 277 4.98 -11.99 23.12
N PRO A 278 5.81 -12.96 22.67
CA PRO A 278 7.20 -13.04 23.11
C PRO A 278 7.94 -11.75 22.76
N SER A 279 8.98 -11.42 23.50
CA SER A 279 9.86 -10.31 23.10
C SER A 279 10.63 -10.69 21.83
N PRO A 280 11.08 -9.73 21.00
CA PRO A 280 11.76 -10.05 19.74
C PRO A 280 12.97 -10.99 19.87
N GLN A 281 13.69 -10.92 21.00
CA GLN A 281 14.82 -11.80 21.31
C GLN A 281 14.43 -13.27 21.51
N GLN A 282 13.14 -13.55 21.69
CA GLN A 282 12.57 -14.87 21.88
C GLN A 282 11.78 -15.34 20.65
N PHE A 283 11.82 -14.59 19.55
CA PHE A 283 11.20 -15.03 18.31
C PHE A 283 11.88 -16.31 17.80
N ARG A 284 11.06 -17.28 17.37
CA ARG A 284 11.55 -18.52 16.76
C ARG A 284 11.85 -18.35 15.27
N THR A 285 11.26 -17.33 14.65
CA THR A 285 11.55 -16.93 13.28
C THR A 285 12.88 -16.20 13.24
N ARG A 286 13.81 -16.67 12.41
CA ARG A 286 15.04 -15.92 12.11
C ARG A 286 14.78 -14.92 11.00
N VAL A 287 15.09 -13.66 11.27
CA VAL A 287 14.94 -12.56 10.32
C VAL A 287 16.32 -12.06 9.95
N THR A 288 16.67 -12.14 8.67
CA THR A 288 17.96 -11.69 8.15
C THR A 288 17.75 -10.56 7.17
N LEU A 289 18.04 -9.33 7.59
CA LEU A 289 17.99 -8.14 6.74
C LEU A 289 19.41 -7.59 6.60
N TYR A 290 19.98 -7.61 5.39
CA TYR A 290 21.33 -7.09 5.16
C TYR A 290 21.37 -5.58 5.37
N GLN A 291 22.31 -5.13 6.21
CA GLN A 291 22.52 -3.72 6.49
C GLN A 291 23.62 -3.15 5.59
N SER A 292 23.49 -1.87 5.21
CA SER A 292 24.58 -1.07 4.63
C SER A 292 24.78 0.20 5.45
N PRO A 293 25.73 0.20 6.41
CA PRO A 293 26.14 1.42 7.13
C PRO A 293 26.61 2.50 6.15
N THR A 294 27.35 2.15 5.11
CA THR A 294 27.81 3.09 4.06
C THR A 294 26.66 3.85 3.41
N SER A 295 25.55 3.19 3.10
CA SER A 295 24.35 3.88 2.56
C SER A 295 23.80 4.92 3.55
N VAL A 296 23.87 4.67 4.86
CA VAL A 296 23.44 5.62 5.90
C VAL A 296 24.38 6.83 5.92
N ALA A 297 25.69 6.61 5.96
CA ALA A 297 26.67 7.70 5.92
C ALA A 297 26.47 8.61 4.69
N ARG A 298 26.28 7.99 3.52
CA ARG A 298 26.05 8.69 2.25
C ARG A 298 24.77 9.50 2.23
N GLU A 299 23.63 8.92 2.61
CA GLU A 299 22.32 9.61 2.60
C GLU A 299 22.34 10.85 3.49
N TYR A 300 22.99 10.75 4.66
CA TYR A 300 23.04 11.84 5.64
C TYR A 300 24.28 12.73 5.52
N GLY A 301 25.12 12.51 4.50
CA GLY A 301 26.35 13.27 4.26
C GLY A 301 27.28 13.34 5.47
N THR A 302 27.39 12.25 6.25
CA THR A 302 28.21 12.18 7.46
C THR A 302 29.42 11.29 7.23
N PRO A 303 30.60 11.58 7.82
CA PRO A 303 31.74 10.68 7.73
C PRO A 303 31.38 9.31 8.31
N GLU A 304 31.82 8.24 7.65
CA GLU A 304 31.64 6.89 8.17
C GLU A 304 32.27 6.77 9.56
N TRP A 305 31.66 5.91 10.38
CA TRP A 305 32.07 5.60 11.77
C TRP A 305 32.19 6.80 12.72
N SER A 306 31.81 8.01 12.31
CA SER A 306 31.69 9.16 13.20
C SER A 306 30.59 8.96 14.24
N GLU A 307 30.66 9.67 15.36
CA GLU A 307 29.61 9.68 16.40
C GLU A 307 28.21 9.94 15.82
N LYS A 308 28.10 10.88 14.88
CA LYS A 308 26.84 11.16 14.17
C LYS A 308 26.36 9.96 13.35
N HIS A 309 27.28 9.26 12.67
CA HIS A 309 26.94 8.07 11.90
C HIS A 309 26.49 6.93 12.81
N TRP A 310 27.18 6.67 13.92
CA TRP A 310 26.78 5.66 14.90
C TRP A 310 25.38 5.89 15.46
N ARG A 311 24.99 7.14 15.75
CA ARG A 311 23.62 7.46 16.18
C ARG A 311 22.56 7.15 15.11
N LEU A 312 22.90 7.31 13.82
CA LEU A 312 22.01 6.96 12.72
C LEU A 312 21.92 5.43 12.51
N ILE A 313 23.04 4.72 12.67
CA ILE A 313 23.10 3.26 12.69
C ILE A 313 22.24 2.73 13.84
N GLU A 314 22.41 3.25 15.06
CA GLU A 314 21.67 2.84 16.25
C GLU A 314 20.16 2.93 16.03
N ARG A 315 19.68 4.04 15.45
CA ARG A 315 18.26 4.19 15.09
C ARG A 315 17.79 3.13 14.10
N SER A 316 18.62 2.75 13.13
CA SER A 316 18.32 1.70 12.15
C SER A 316 18.27 0.32 12.82
N PHE A 317 19.26 0.01 13.66
CA PHE A 317 19.35 -1.24 14.41
C PHE A 317 18.26 -1.39 15.46
N ALA A 318 17.80 -0.30 16.08
CA ALA A 318 16.64 -0.32 16.96
C ALA A 318 15.40 -0.84 16.22
N MET A 319 15.15 -0.38 14.97
CA MET A 319 14.05 -0.88 14.15
C MET A 319 14.25 -2.34 13.73
N LEU A 320 15.48 -2.76 13.42
CA LEU A 320 15.80 -4.16 13.11
C LEU A 320 15.57 -5.08 14.32
N GLY A 321 15.92 -4.63 15.52
CA GLY A 321 15.69 -5.35 16.76
C GLY A 321 14.20 -5.58 17.06
N GLU A 322 13.33 -4.66 16.66
CA GLU A 322 11.87 -4.79 16.83
C GLU A 322 11.26 -5.94 16.02
N VAL A 323 11.88 -6.30 14.89
CA VAL A 323 11.45 -7.41 14.03
C VAL A 323 12.23 -8.70 14.32
N GLY A 324 13.07 -8.71 15.36
CA GLY A 324 13.88 -9.87 15.73
C GLY A 324 14.99 -10.18 14.74
N CYS A 325 15.55 -9.16 14.08
CA CYS A 325 16.71 -9.36 13.21
C CYS A 325 17.93 -9.77 14.07
N ASP A 326 18.44 -10.98 13.85
CA ASP A 326 19.55 -11.58 14.59
C ASP A 326 20.87 -11.65 13.79
N LEU A 327 20.89 -11.01 12.61
CA LEU A 327 22.06 -10.91 11.74
C LEU A 327 22.69 -9.52 11.81
N VAL A 328 24.02 -9.49 11.93
CA VAL A 328 24.85 -8.30 11.70
C VAL A 328 25.78 -8.59 10.53
N ASN A 329 25.67 -7.81 9.45
CA ASN A 329 26.61 -7.89 8.34
C ASN A 329 27.89 -7.10 8.66
N ILE A 330 29.05 -7.74 8.53
CA ILE A 330 30.36 -7.12 8.66
C ILE A 330 31.13 -7.36 7.37
N ASP A 331 31.45 -6.29 6.66
CA ASP A 331 32.20 -6.37 5.42
C ASP A 331 33.71 -6.48 5.71
N LEU A 332 34.24 -7.69 5.51
CA LEU A 332 35.66 -8.01 5.79
C LEU A 332 36.62 -7.68 4.64
N VAL A 333 36.10 -7.41 3.43
CA VAL A 333 36.91 -7.01 2.27
C VAL A 333 36.21 -5.89 1.53
N ASP A 334 37.01 -4.98 0.97
CA ASP A 334 36.54 -3.86 0.16
C ASP A 334 35.94 -4.36 -1.17
N ARG A 335 34.92 -3.64 -1.70
CA ARG A 335 34.28 -3.86 -3.01
C ARG A 335 33.70 -5.26 -3.28
N LYS A 336 32.90 -5.81 -2.36
CA LYS A 336 32.10 -7.02 -2.68
C LYS A 336 30.99 -6.67 -3.68
N GLY A 337 30.79 -7.51 -4.71
CA GLY A 337 29.82 -7.28 -5.80
C GLY A 337 30.45 -6.81 -7.12
N LEU A 338 31.32 -7.64 -7.73
CA LEU A 338 31.93 -7.39 -9.06
C LEU A 338 32.52 -5.97 -9.27
N GLY A 339 32.99 -5.32 -8.20
CA GLY A 339 33.63 -4.01 -8.28
C GLY A 339 32.71 -2.85 -8.70
N ARG A 340 31.39 -3.00 -8.57
CA ARG A 340 30.46 -1.88 -8.80
C ARG A 340 30.26 -1.11 -7.51
N LEU A 341 30.55 0.20 -7.53
CA LEU A 341 30.15 1.16 -6.50
C LEU A 341 28.63 1.11 -6.17
N GLU A 342 27.85 0.49 -7.06
CA GLU A 342 26.41 0.29 -6.95
C GLU A 342 26.03 -0.83 -5.95
N ASP A 343 26.94 -1.79 -5.71
CA ASP A 343 26.71 -2.98 -4.88
C ASP A 343 27.11 -2.79 -3.40
N GLU A 344 27.71 -1.64 -3.05
CA GLU A 344 27.86 -1.14 -1.66
C GLU A 344 26.56 -0.48 -1.12
N GLY A 345 25.44 -0.72 -1.81
CA GLY A 345 24.11 -0.25 -1.44
C GLY A 345 23.68 1.02 -2.18
N ILE A 346 23.49 0.91 -3.50
CA ILE A 346 22.45 1.53 -4.36
C ILE A 346 23.05 1.89 -5.74
N GLY A 347 22.63 1.17 -6.78
CA GLY A 347 22.74 1.61 -8.17
C GLY A 347 21.49 2.36 -8.65
N GLU A 348 21.57 3.68 -8.78
CA GLU A 348 21.15 4.49 -9.94
C GLU A 348 21.15 5.99 -9.59
N ALA A 349 22.21 6.71 -10.00
CA ALA A 349 22.15 8.16 -10.20
C ALA A 349 23.38 8.72 -10.97
N SER A 350 23.84 8.06 -12.05
CA SER A 350 24.78 8.71 -12.99
C SER A 350 24.79 8.09 -14.38
N ARG A 351 23.63 8.00 -15.05
CA ARG A 351 23.64 8.04 -16.52
C ARG A 351 23.91 9.47 -17.02
N ARG A 352 25.09 10.01 -16.72
CA ARG A 352 25.72 10.97 -17.62
C ARG A 352 26.51 10.15 -18.63
N ARG A 353 26.09 10.19 -19.89
CA ARG A 353 26.86 9.69 -21.04
C ARG A 353 28.27 10.29 -20.99
N SER A 354 29.24 9.61 -20.39
CA SER A 354 30.63 9.83 -20.74
C SER A 354 30.91 8.95 -21.95
N LYS A 355 31.23 9.60 -23.07
CA LYS A 355 31.79 8.95 -24.25
C LYS A 355 33.07 8.24 -23.80
N ARG A 356 33.14 6.92 -23.94
CA ARG A 356 34.43 6.21 -23.90
C ARG A 356 35.26 6.67 -25.10
N PRO A 357 36.53 7.05 -24.94
CA PRO A 357 37.49 7.00 -26.04
C PRO A 357 37.72 5.53 -26.39
N ARG A 358 37.77 5.23 -27.68
CA ARG A 358 38.26 3.95 -28.18
C ARG A 358 39.79 3.94 -28.00
N HIS A 359 40.30 2.89 -27.38
CA HIS A 359 41.60 2.31 -27.72
C HIS A 359 41.40 0.82 -27.86
#